data_AF-A0A4R6KSA8-F1
#
_entry.id   AF-A0A4R6KSA8-F1
#
_cell.length_a   1.000
_cell.length_b   1.000
_cell.length_c   1.000
_cell.angle_alpha   90.00
_cell.angle_beta   90.00
_cell.angle_gamma   90.00
#
_symmetry.space_group_name_H-M   'P 1'
#
loop_
_entity.id
_entity.type
_entity.pdbx_description
1 polymer ?
#
loop_
_entity_poly.entity_id
_entity_poly.type
_entity_poly.pdbx_seq_one_letter_code
_entity_poly.pdbx_strand_id
1 'polypeptide(L)'
;MTNTVVHGLPRWSLAVPPLALVVLVLSWGRDLGAVLLILVCAGLGAAVIAAVHHAEVVAHRVGEPFGTLILALAVTVIEVALIVTLMASGGDKAASLARDPCSPR
;
A
#
# COMPACT_ATOMS: atom_id res chain seq x y z
N MET A 1 30.99 -5.27 -26.47
CA MET A 1 31.30 -4.20 -25.49
C MET A 1 30.26 -3.11 -25.71
N THR A 2 29.22 -2.85 -24.93
CA THR A 2 28.79 -3.22 -23.57
C THR A 2 27.26 -3.25 -23.58
N ASN A 3 26.66 -4.41 -23.29
CA ASN A 3 25.22 -4.52 -23.05
C ASN A 3 24.93 -3.91 -21.67
N THR A 4 24.64 -2.61 -21.61
CA THR A 4 24.04 -2.01 -20.41
C THR A 4 22.56 -2.31 -20.41
N VAL A 5 22.23 -3.58 -20.19
CA VAL A 5 20.88 -3.97 -19.82
C VAL A 5 20.67 -3.45 -18.39
N VAL A 6 20.27 -2.19 -18.29
CA VAL A 6 19.57 -1.72 -17.11
C VAL A 6 18.24 -2.50 -17.12
N HIS A 7 18.20 -3.68 -16.50
CA HIS A 7 16.95 -4.26 -16.02
C HIS A 7 16.48 -3.41 -14.83
N GLY A 8 16.23 -2.13 -15.12
CA GLY A 8 15.59 -1.19 -14.22
C GLY A 8 14.15 -1.64 -14.05
N LEU A 9 13.66 -1.43 -12.84
CA LEU A 9 12.29 -1.71 -12.38
C LEU A 9 11.29 -1.65 -13.53
N PRO A 10 10.44 -2.67 -13.69
CA PRO A 10 9.52 -2.73 -14.82
C PRO A 10 8.67 -1.45 -14.84
N ARG A 11 8.61 -0.78 -15.99
CA ARG A 11 8.09 0.60 -16.13
C ARG A 11 6.69 0.79 -15.53
N TRP A 12 5.90 -0.28 -15.47
CA TRP A 12 4.58 -0.27 -14.84
C TRP A 12 4.66 -0.01 -13.32
N SER A 13 5.59 -0.63 -12.59
CA SER A 13 5.74 -0.45 -11.14
C SER A 13 6.21 0.96 -10.78
N LEU A 14 6.93 1.64 -11.68
CA LEU A 14 7.34 3.03 -11.48
C LEU A 14 6.23 4.04 -11.83
N ALA A 15 5.43 3.75 -12.85
CA ALA A 15 4.38 4.66 -13.33
C ALA A 15 3.08 4.57 -12.51
N VAL A 16 2.78 3.39 -11.94
CA VAL A 16 1.52 3.14 -11.23
C VAL A 16 1.36 3.99 -9.96
N PRO A 17 2.33 4.08 -9.03
CA PRO A 17 2.18 4.90 -7.83
C PRO A 17 1.91 6.40 -8.09
N PRO A 18 2.66 7.10 -8.97
CA PRO A 18 2.36 8.50 -9.26
C PRO A 18 1.04 8.66 -10.02
N LEU A 19 0.69 7.72 -10.90
CA LEU A 19 -0.61 7.75 -11.58
C LEU A 19 -1.77 7.60 -10.58
N ALA A 20 -1.67 6.64 -9.64
CA ALA A 20 -2.65 6.45 -8.59
C ALA A 20 -2.78 7.67 -7.69
N LEU A 21 -1.66 8.33 -7.36
CA LEU A 21 -1.65 9.58 -6.61
C LEU A 21 -2.37 10.70 -7.37
N VAL A 22 -2.12 10.85 -8.66
CA VAL A 22 -2.81 11.84 -9.50
C VAL A 22 -4.31 11.57 -9.54
N VAL A 23 -4.72 10.32 -9.76
CA VAL A 23 -6.15 9.93 -9.74
C VAL A 23 -6.79 10.23 -8.38
N LEU A 24 -6.08 9.94 -7.29
CA LEU A 24 -6.55 10.24 -5.93
C LEU A 24 -6.74 11.75 -5.72
N VAL A 25 -5.74 12.56 -6.06
CA VAL A 25 -5.80 14.03 -5.94
C VAL A 25 -6.93 14.61 -6.80
N LEU A 26 -7.10 14.13 -8.03
CA LEU A 26 -8.18 14.58 -8.91
C LEU A 26 -9.58 14.18 -8.41
N SER A 27 -9.68 13.08 -7.66
CA SER A 27 -10.93 12.63 -7.04
C SER A 27 -11.26 13.35 -5.72
N TRP A 28 -10.32 14.12 -5.17
CA TRP A 28 -10.45 14.73 -3.85
C TRP A 28 -11.57 15.79 -3.81
N GLY A 29 -12.49 15.66 -2.85
CA GLY A 29 -13.59 16.60 -2.66
C GLY A 29 -14.67 16.57 -3.75
N ARG A 30 -14.71 15.52 -4.58
CA ARG A 30 -15.73 15.32 -5.62
C ARG A 30 -16.64 14.15 -5.24
N ASP A 31 -17.92 14.23 -5.62
CA ASP A 31 -18.80 13.07 -5.57
C ASP A 31 -18.28 11.99 -6.53
N LEU A 32 -17.86 10.86 -5.95
CA LEU A 32 -17.35 9.73 -6.72
C LEU A 32 -18.52 8.93 -7.28
N GLY A 33 -18.79 9.06 -8.58
CA GLY A 33 -19.58 8.07 -9.31
C GLY A 33 -18.91 6.68 -9.26
N ALA A 34 -19.69 5.61 -9.41
CA ALA A 34 -19.22 4.22 -9.26
C ALA A 34 -17.94 3.91 -10.06
N VAL A 35 -17.82 4.44 -11.28
CA VAL A 35 -16.64 4.27 -12.15
C VAL A 35 -15.38 4.87 -11.54
N LEU A 36 -15.46 6.10 -11.00
CA LEU A 36 -14.32 6.78 -10.41
C LEU A 36 -13.88 6.09 -9.10
N LEU A 37 -14.86 5.63 -8.31
CA LEU A 37 -14.57 4.86 -7.09
C LEU A 37 -13.82 3.57 -7.40
N ILE A 38 -14.25 2.81 -8.41
CA ILE A 38 -13.54 1.61 -8.87
C ILE A 38 -12.12 1.96 -9.35
N LEU A 39 -11.96 3.06 -10.10
CA LEU A 39 -10.66 3.49 -10.59
C LEU A 39 -9.69 3.85 -9.45
N VAL A 40 -10.18 4.56 -8.42
CA VAL A 40 -9.39 4.91 -7.23
C VAL A 40 -9.00 3.65 -6.46
N CYS A 41 -9.95 2.75 -6.19
CA CYS A 41 -9.66 1.49 -5.49
C CYS A 41 -8.63 0.63 -6.25
N ALA A 42 -8.82 0.47 -7.56
CA ALA A 42 -7.89 -0.28 -8.40
C ALA A 42 -6.50 0.38 -8.45
N GLY A 43 -6.45 1.72 -8.54
CA GLY A 43 -5.20 2.48 -8.53
C GLY A 43 -4.43 2.34 -7.22
N LEU A 44 -5.11 2.49 -6.08
CA LEU A 44 -4.49 2.30 -4.76
C LEU A 44 -4.02 0.86 -4.55
N GLY A 45 -4.82 -0.14 -4.94
CA GLY A 45 -4.42 -1.54 -4.89
C GLY A 45 -3.18 -1.83 -5.75
N ALA A 46 -3.15 -1.31 -6.97
CA ALA A 46 -2.00 -1.44 -7.86
C ALA A 46 -0.75 -0.73 -7.31
N ALA A 47 -0.90 0.41 -6.62
CA ALA A 47 0.21 1.11 -5.96
C ALA A 47 0.82 0.29 -4.82
N VAL A 48 0.00 -0.43 -4.03
CA VAL A 48 0.49 -1.33 -2.98
C VAL A 48 1.34 -2.46 -3.58
N ILE A 49 0.86 -3.11 -4.64
CA ILE A 49 1.61 -4.18 -5.32
C ILE A 49 2.92 -3.63 -5.90
N ALA A 50 2.89 -2.44 -6.50
CA ALA A 50 4.10 -1.79 -7.01
C ALA A 50 5.12 -1.48 -5.90
N ALA A 51 4.67 -1.08 -4.71
CA ALA A 51 5.53 -0.84 -3.55
C ALA A 51 6.20 -2.12 -3.03
N VAL A 52 5.46 -3.22 -2.93
CA VAL A 52 6.02 -4.53 -2.53
C VAL A 52 7.06 -5.00 -3.54
N HIS A 53 6.78 -4.88 -4.84
CA HIS A 53 7.73 -5.24 -5.88
C HIS A 53 9.02 -4.41 -5.78
N HIS A 54 8.92 -3.12 -5.45
CA HIS A 54 10.10 -2.30 -5.20
C HIS A 54 10.91 -2.79 -3.99
N ALA A 55 10.21 -3.15 -2.90
CA ALA A 55 10.86 -3.70 -1.71
C ALA A 55 11.56 -5.03 -1.99
N GLU A 56 10.97 -5.92 -2.80
CA GLU A 56 11.60 -7.17 -3.24
C GLU A 56 12.86 -6.92 -4.06
N VAL A 57 12.81 -5.99 -5.02
CA VAL A 57 13.96 -5.64 -5.85
C VAL A 57 15.08 -5.05 -4.99
N VAL A 58 14.75 -4.20 -4.01
CA VAL A 58 15.73 -3.68 -3.05
C VAL A 58 16.28 -4.82 -2.18
N ALA A 59 15.44 -5.71 -1.66
CA ALA A 59 15.85 -6.85 -0.83
C ALA A 59 16.84 -7.76 -1.56
N HIS A 60 16.57 -8.08 -2.83
CA HIS A 60 17.48 -8.87 -3.66
C HIS A 60 18.82 -8.18 -3.91
N ARG A 61 18.83 -6.85 -4.00
CA ARG A 61 20.07 -6.07 -4.18
C ARG A 61 20.91 -6.00 -2.93
N VAL A 62 20.26 -5.98 -1.77
CA VAL A 62 20.94 -5.91 -0.46
C VAL A 62 21.50 -7.29 -0.05
N GLY A 63 20.82 -8.37 -0.43
CA GLY A 63 21.23 -9.73 -0.06
C GLY A 63 20.97 -10.05 1.41
N GLU A 64 21.27 -11.29 1.82
CA GLU A 64 21.00 -11.76 3.19
C GLU A 64 22.08 -11.31 4.18
N PRO A 65 21.71 -10.95 5.43
CA PRO A 65 20.38 -11.12 6.07
C PRO A 65 19.43 -9.91 5.95
N PHE A 66 19.93 -8.77 5.45
CA PHE A 66 19.19 -7.50 5.51
C PHE A 66 18.05 -7.42 4.48
N GLY A 67 18.13 -8.14 3.36
CA GLY A 67 17.05 -8.21 2.37
C GLY A 67 15.74 -8.71 2.95
N THR A 68 15.79 -9.77 3.75
CA THR A 68 14.60 -10.33 4.44
C THR A 68 14.01 -9.33 5.43
N LEU A 69 14.85 -8.60 6.17
CA LEU A 69 14.40 -7.54 7.08
C LEU A 69 13.72 -6.39 6.34
N ILE A 70 14.23 -5.99 5.18
CA ILE A 70 13.64 -4.94 4.35
C ILE A 70 12.26 -5.36 3.85
N LEU A 71 12.13 -6.60 3.35
CA LEU A 71 10.84 -7.10 2.87
C LEU A 71 9.81 -7.19 4.01
N ALA A 72 10.23 -7.72 5.17
CA ALA A 72 9.39 -7.82 6.37
C ALA A 72 8.96 -6.43 6.88
N LEU A 73 9.87 -5.45 6.86
CA LEU A 73 9.56 -4.08 7.23
C LEU A 73 8.58 -3.44 6.24
N ALA A 74 8.77 -3.65 4.94
CA ALA A 74 7.87 -3.09 3.92
C ALA A 74 6.43 -3.60 4.08
N VAL A 75 6.23 -4.92 4.28
CA VAL A 75 4.89 -5.49 4.45
C VAL A 75 4.23 -5.00 5.74
N THR A 76 4.98 -4.94 6.85
CA THR A 76 4.44 -4.46 8.14
C THR A 76 4.05 -2.99 8.09
N VAL A 77 4.83 -2.14 7.42
CA VAL A 77 4.46 -0.72 7.22
C VAL A 77 3.17 -0.60 6.41
N ILE A 78 3.00 -1.40 5.37
CA ILE A 78 1.77 -1.42 4.56
C ILE A 78 0.58 -1.88 5.42
N GLU A 79 0.72 -2.96 6.20
CA GLU A 79 -0.33 -3.46 7.08
C GLU A 79 -0.74 -2.43 8.14
N VAL A 80 0.24 -1.83 8.82
CA VAL A 80 -0.01 -0.81 9.85
C VAL A 80 -0.69 0.42 9.23
N ALA A 81 -0.30 0.85 8.02
CA ALA A 81 -0.96 1.95 7.33
C ALA A 81 -2.44 1.64 7.01
N LEU A 82 -2.76 0.41 6.60
CA LEU A 82 -4.14 -0.02 6.35
C LEU A 82 -4.95 -0.08 7.65
N ILE A 83 -4.37 -0.61 8.74
CA ILE A 83 -5.01 -0.63 10.06
C ILE A 83 -5.28 0.80 10.56
N VAL A 84 -4.30 1.70 10.47
CA VAL A 84 -4.48 3.12 10.86
C VAL A 84 -5.56 3.79 10.02
N THR A 85 -5.60 3.53 8.70
CA THR A 85 -6.63 4.08 7.81
C THR A 85 -8.02 3.59 8.20
N LEU A 86 -8.16 2.30 8.54
CA LEU A 86 -9.42 1.73 9.02
C LEU A 86 -9.84 2.32 10.37
N MET A 87 -8.90 2.47 11.32
CA MET A 87 -9.19 3.08 12.62
C MET A 87 -9.59 4.54 12.49
N ALA A 88 -8.92 5.30 11.63
CA ALA A 88 -9.27 6.68 11.33
C ALA A 88 -10.64 6.81 10.63
N SER A 89 -11.01 5.84 9.78
CA SER A 89 -12.28 5.84 9.05
C SER A 89 -13.46 5.26 9.84
N GLY A 90 -13.19 4.42 10.86
CA GLY A 90 -14.21 3.65 11.58
C GLY A 90 -15.01 4.43 12.65
N GLY A 91 -14.55 5.62 13.05
CA GLY A 91 -15.20 6.43 14.09
C GLY A 91 -15.46 5.68 15.40
N ASP A 92 -16.41 6.15 16.22
CA ASP A 92 -16.74 5.58 17.55
C ASP A 92 -17.16 4.09 17.54
N LYS A 93 -17.50 3.52 16.37
CA LYS A 93 -17.87 2.11 16.22
C LYS A 93 -16.68 1.14 16.34
N ALA A 94 -15.45 1.58 16.09
CA ALA A 94 -14.26 0.76 16.33
C ALA A 94 -13.92 0.68 17.84
N ALA A 95 -14.28 1.70 18.62
CA ALA A 95 -14.00 1.78 20.05
C ALA A 95 -14.94 0.91 20.91
N SER A 96 -16.12 0.54 20.40
CA SER A 96 -17.11 -0.26 21.15
C SER A 96 -16.87 -1.78 21.11
N LEU A 97 -16.03 -2.29 20.20
CA LEU A 97 -15.68 -3.72 20.09
C LEU A 97 -14.56 -4.15 21.05
N ALA A 98 -13.87 -3.21 21.70
CA ALA A 98 -12.84 -3.49 22.71
C ALA A 98 -13.39 -3.53 24.15
N ARG A 99 -14.71 -3.39 24.33
CA ARG A 99 -15.40 -3.44 25.63
C ARG A 99 -16.44 -4.57 25.65
N ASP A 100 -16.05 -5.77 25.26
CA ASP A 100 -16.87 -6.93 25.62
C ASP A 100 -16.80 -7.13 27.14
N PRO A 101 -17.96 -7.17 27.83
CA PRO A 101 -18.03 -7.32 29.27
C PRO A 101 -17.66 -8.75 29.65
N CYS A 102 -16.41 -8.96 30.06
CA CYS A 102 -16.10 -10.06 30.97
C CYS A 102 -16.72 -9.72 32.34
N SER A 103 -18.05 -9.77 32.42
CA SER A 103 -18.78 -9.74 33.68
C SER A 103 -18.72 -11.15 34.26
N PRO A 104 -18.13 -11.35 35.46
CA PRO A 104 -18.15 -12.64 36.13
C PRO A 104 -19.56 -12.83 36.72
N ARG A 105 -20.42 -13.51 35.97
CA ARG A 105 -21.56 -14.25 36.52
C ARG A 105 -21.43 -15.70 36.13
#